data_AF-A0A382UPW5-F1
#
_entry.id   AF-A0A382UPW5-F1
#
_cell.length_a   1.000
_cell.length_b   1.000
_cell.length_c   1.000
_cell.angle_alpha   90.00
_cell.angle_beta   90.00
_cell.angle_gamma   90.00
#
_symmetry.space_group_name_H-M   'P 1'
#
loop_
_entity.id
_entity.type
_entity.pdbx_description
1 polymer ?
#
loop_
_entity_poly.entity_id
_entity_poly.type
_entity_poly.pdbx_seq_one_letter_code
_entity_poly.pdbx_strand_id
1 'polypeptide(L)'
;NLMTNTYSNSITELLNFEYAHEFFVDSTPAVNDVFMDVDGDGDKEWRTILVNGQGKGGKAYVSLDITDPTKFNEGTAGEVALWEFTDKDDTYPTDSTGAALLIDEEQRQDLLTPALPVKDLGYSFSVPTIVMSNLTDSDGEHKWVTLFGNGYNSTSGIAKLFILFLEGGIDGVWCHPDLRHTPVPDGLIPSECVGKQDFVKLDTGFGVKNGLPNGLGEPRAIDVDGNQTADYVYAGDYQGNLFRFDITDSDHSNWTVQKIFQAQYKPGTEDEKDQPITTQPIAISHPTESG
;
A
#
# COMPACT_ATOMS: atom_id res chain seq x y z
N ASN A 1 -22.76 20.54 19.51
CA ASN A 1 -21.31 20.74 19.63
C ASN A 1 -20.61 19.67 18.81
N LEU A 2 -20.65 19.83 17.48
CA LEU A 2 -19.79 19.06 16.59
C LEU A 2 -18.44 19.78 16.54
N MET A 3 -17.39 18.99 16.76
CA MET A 3 -15.97 19.25 16.59
C MET A 3 -15.61 20.52 15.80
N THR A 4 -15.44 21.64 16.49
CA THR A 4 -14.65 22.77 16.00
C THR A 4 -13.31 22.74 16.74
N ASN A 5 -12.30 22.10 16.14
CA ASN A 5 -10.90 22.36 16.52
C ASN A 5 -10.39 23.55 15.68
N THR A 6 -9.26 24.12 16.10
CA THR A 6 -8.53 25.30 15.58
C THR A 6 -8.27 25.30 14.05
N TYR A 7 -8.61 24.23 13.33
CA TYR A 7 -8.39 24.03 11.89
C TYR A 7 -9.63 23.55 11.13
N SER A 8 -10.83 23.61 11.74
CA SER A 8 -12.09 23.34 11.04
C SER A 8 -12.66 24.66 10.53
N ASN A 9 -12.38 24.98 9.26
CA ASN A 9 -13.01 26.15 8.64
C ASN A 9 -14.49 25.89 8.37
N SER A 10 -15.25 26.98 8.42
CA SER A 10 -16.69 26.99 8.16
C SER A 10 -16.98 26.43 6.77
N ILE A 11 -17.97 25.54 6.67
CA ILE A 11 -18.42 24.88 5.42
C ILE A 11 -18.77 25.87 4.29
N THR A 12 -18.92 27.16 4.61
CA THR A 12 -19.11 28.28 3.69
C THR A 12 -17.87 28.63 2.85
N GLU A 13 -16.66 28.24 3.26
CA GLU A 13 -15.43 28.48 2.47
C GLU A 13 -15.34 27.56 1.24
N LEU A 14 -15.97 26.37 1.30
CA LEU A 14 -16.13 25.45 0.16
C LEU A 14 -17.04 25.99 -0.95
N LEU A 15 -17.75 27.10 -0.70
CA LEU A 15 -18.61 27.79 -1.66
C LEU A 15 -17.89 28.96 -2.36
N ASN A 16 -16.61 29.22 -2.04
CA ASN A 16 -15.82 30.28 -2.67
C ASN A 16 -15.29 29.80 -4.04
N PHE A 17 -15.48 30.61 -5.09
CA PHE A 17 -15.03 30.26 -6.45
C PHE A 17 -13.51 30.26 -6.61
N GLU A 18 -12.77 30.91 -5.70
CA GLU A 18 -11.29 30.90 -5.64
C GLU A 18 -10.76 29.88 -4.63
N TYR A 19 -11.61 29.00 -4.07
CA TYR A 19 -11.17 27.96 -3.16
C TYR A 19 -10.16 27.02 -3.85
N ALA A 20 -8.91 27.08 -3.38
CA ALA A 20 -7.91 26.05 -3.65
C ALA A 20 -8.02 25.01 -2.52
N HIS A 21 -8.22 23.75 -2.88
CA HIS A 21 -8.42 22.68 -1.91
C HIS A 21 -7.18 22.52 -1.02
N GLU A 22 -7.34 22.72 0.29
CA GLU A 22 -6.35 22.30 1.28
C GLU A 22 -6.51 20.79 1.45
N PHE A 23 -5.69 20.03 0.74
CA PHE A 23 -5.76 18.58 0.75
C PHE A 23 -5.24 18.04 2.09
N PHE A 24 -6.03 17.23 2.80
CA PHE A 24 -5.60 16.60 4.06
C PHE A 24 -5.76 15.09 4.02
N VAL A 25 -6.92 14.58 4.45
CA VAL A 25 -7.25 13.15 4.46
C VAL A 25 -8.53 13.02 3.65
N ASP A 26 -8.35 13.04 2.33
CA ASP A 26 -9.46 13.11 1.38
C ASP A 26 -9.71 11.77 0.68
N SER A 27 -8.93 10.75 1.03
CA SER A 27 -9.15 9.39 0.51
C SER A 27 -10.31 8.72 1.24
N THR A 28 -10.92 7.75 0.56
CA THR A 28 -11.98 6.95 1.16
C THR A 28 -11.35 5.86 2.03
N PRO A 29 -11.71 5.78 3.32
CA PRO A 29 -11.22 4.71 4.18
C PRO A 29 -11.85 3.37 3.79
N ALA A 30 -11.10 2.29 3.97
CA ALA A 30 -11.63 0.94 3.93
C ALA A 30 -11.82 0.42 5.35
N VAL A 31 -12.89 -0.33 5.58
CA VAL A 31 -13.21 -0.96 6.86
C VAL A 31 -13.46 -2.43 6.63
N ASN A 32 -12.90 -3.30 7.48
CA ASN A 32 -13.21 -4.72 7.48
C ASN A 32 -13.04 -5.33 8.87
N ASP A 33 -13.74 -6.43 9.13
CA ASP A 33 -13.49 -7.26 10.30
C ASP A 33 -12.34 -8.21 10.01
N VAL A 34 -11.36 -8.26 10.90
CA VAL A 34 -10.12 -9.03 10.74
C VAL A 34 -9.83 -9.80 12.02
N PHE A 35 -9.09 -10.89 11.89
CA PHE A 35 -8.71 -11.77 13.00
C PHE A 35 -7.21 -11.63 13.26
N MET A 36 -6.86 -10.87 14.30
CA MET A 36 -5.48 -10.45 14.59
C MET A 36 -5.25 -10.29 16.10
N ASP A 37 -4.01 -10.41 16.52
CA ASP A 37 -3.55 -10.05 17.87
C ASP A 37 -3.16 -8.56 17.88
N VAL A 38 -3.96 -7.74 18.56
CA VAL A 38 -3.73 -6.27 18.66
C VAL A 38 -2.94 -5.89 19.90
N ASP A 39 -3.16 -6.57 21.02
CA ASP A 39 -2.58 -6.20 22.31
C ASP A 39 -1.29 -6.97 22.64
N GLY A 40 -0.90 -7.90 21.76
CA GLY A 40 0.36 -8.64 21.80
C GLY A 40 0.37 -9.73 22.86
N ASP A 41 -0.80 -10.24 23.27
CA ASP A 41 -0.91 -11.28 24.29
C ASP A 41 -0.73 -12.71 23.72
N GLY A 42 -0.72 -12.83 22.39
CA GLY A 42 -0.56 -14.08 21.64
C GLY A 42 -1.87 -14.75 21.24
N ASP A 43 -3.03 -14.24 21.68
CA ASP A 43 -4.34 -14.75 21.32
C ASP A 43 -5.00 -13.80 20.29
N LYS A 44 -5.36 -14.33 19.12
CA LYS A 44 -6.05 -13.53 18.10
C LYS A 44 -7.52 -13.38 18.40
N GLU A 45 -8.05 -12.20 18.07
CA GLU A 45 -9.49 -11.98 18.09
C GLU A 45 -9.99 -11.16 16.90
N TRP A 46 -11.32 -11.18 16.75
CA TRP A 46 -11.99 -10.33 15.78
C TRP A 46 -11.93 -8.86 16.20
N ARG A 47 -11.49 -8.03 15.25
CA ARG A 47 -11.42 -6.57 15.36
C ARG A 47 -11.99 -5.93 14.11
N THR A 48 -12.65 -4.79 14.26
CA THR A 48 -13.08 -3.97 13.13
C THR A 48 -11.99 -2.93 12.85
N ILE A 49 -11.27 -3.09 11.76
CA ILE A 49 -10.13 -2.24 11.40
C ILE A 49 -10.49 -1.29 10.27
N LEU A 50 -10.08 -0.04 10.42
CA LEU A 50 -10.17 1.00 9.41
C LEU A 50 -8.78 1.34 8.90
N VAL A 51 -8.57 1.29 7.59
CA VAL A 51 -7.33 1.77 6.95
C VAL A 51 -7.64 2.90 5.99
N ASN A 52 -6.86 3.97 6.04
CA ASN A 52 -7.07 5.14 5.20
C ASN A 52 -5.78 5.72 4.63
N GLY A 53 -5.83 6.16 3.36
CA GLY A 53 -4.76 6.92 2.72
C GLY A 53 -4.94 8.43 2.94
N GLN A 54 -3.83 9.18 2.88
CA GLN A 54 -3.88 10.65 2.97
C GLN A 54 -4.22 11.36 1.65
N GLY A 55 -4.48 10.64 0.54
CA GLY A 55 -4.76 11.28 -0.75
C GLY A 55 -3.64 12.23 -1.18
N LYS A 56 -3.97 13.51 -1.40
CA LYS A 56 -2.97 14.57 -1.72
C LYS A 56 -2.28 15.17 -0.51
N GLY A 57 -2.79 14.97 0.71
CA GLY A 57 -2.21 15.55 1.92
C GLY A 57 -0.88 14.92 2.32
N GLY A 58 -0.62 13.68 1.88
CA GLY A 58 0.64 13.00 2.17
C GLY A 58 0.80 11.64 1.50
N LYS A 59 1.99 11.06 1.69
CA LYS A 59 2.37 9.72 1.23
C LYS A 59 2.37 8.76 2.40
N ALA A 60 1.17 8.40 2.84
CA ALA A 60 1.01 7.54 4.01
C ALA A 60 -0.35 6.84 4.04
N TYR A 61 -0.39 5.75 4.80
CA TYR A 61 -1.60 5.06 5.21
C TYR A 61 -1.62 4.94 6.73
N VAL A 62 -2.81 5.07 7.32
CA VAL A 62 -3.03 4.92 8.76
C VAL A 62 -4.02 3.80 9.01
N SER A 63 -3.82 3.05 10.10
CA SER A 63 -4.74 2.01 10.55
C SER A 63 -5.24 2.28 11.95
N LEU A 64 -6.56 2.12 12.14
CA LEU A 64 -7.24 2.32 13.41
C LEU A 64 -8.06 1.07 13.78
N ASP A 65 -8.00 0.68 15.04
CA ASP A 65 -8.97 -0.24 15.64
C ASP A 65 -10.23 0.55 16.06
N ILE A 66 -11.32 0.30 15.34
CA ILE A 66 -12.62 0.95 15.57
C ILE A 66 -13.65 0.01 16.19
N THR A 67 -13.20 -1.13 16.75
CA THR A 67 -14.07 -2.14 17.37
C THR A 67 -14.92 -1.56 18.51
N ASP A 68 -14.31 -0.73 19.36
CA ASP A 68 -15.00 -0.08 20.47
C ASP A 68 -15.00 1.46 20.31
N PRO A 69 -16.11 2.06 19.85
CA PRO A 69 -16.19 3.51 19.66
C PRO A 69 -16.16 4.31 20.98
N THR A 70 -16.30 3.67 22.14
CA THR A 70 -16.18 4.35 23.43
C THR A 70 -14.74 4.73 23.77
N LYS A 71 -13.77 4.10 23.10
CA LYS A 71 -12.33 4.40 23.20
C LYS A 71 -11.89 5.60 22.34
N PHE A 72 -12.81 6.29 21.66
CA PHE A 72 -12.45 7.45 20.84
C PHE A 72 -12.29 8.72 21.68
N ASN A 73 -11.25 8.73 22.51
CA ASN A 73 -10.86 9.87 23.33
C ASN A 73 -9.34 9.97 23.45
N GLU A 74 -8.83 11.16 23.76
CA GLU A 74 -7.39 11.45 23.78
C GLU A 74 -6.61 10.54 24.75
N GLY A 75 -7.22 10.13 25.86
CA GLY A 75 -6.57 9.26 26.86
C GLY A 75 -6.39 7.81 26.42
N THR A 76 -7.07 7.38 25.36
CA THR A 76 -7.04 5.99 24.85
C THR A 76 -6.62 5.95 23.37
N ALA A 77 -6.07 7.05 22.85
CA ALA A 77 -5.65 7.15 21.45
C ALA A 77 -4.62 6.07 21.05
N GLY A 78 -3.76 5.64 21.98
CA GLY A 78 -2.80 4.57 21.74
C GLY A 78 -3.41 3.16 21.68
N GLU A 79 -4.68 2.99 22.09
CA GLU A 79 -5.44 1.74 21.89
C GLU A 79 -6.20 1.72 20.57
N VAL A 80 -6.41 2.89 19.97
CA VAL A 80 -7.19 3.06 18.74
C VAL A 80 -6.26 3.16 17.53
N ALA A 81 -5.16 3.90 17.62
CA ALA A 81 -4.19 4.02 16.54
C ALA A 81 -3.24 2.82 16.55
N LEU A 82 -3.32 1.98 15.52
CA LEU A 82 -2.46 0.80 15.40
C LEU A 82 -1.10 1.17 14.82
N TRP A 83 -1.11 1.84 13.67
CA TRP A 83 0.12 2.23 12.98
C TRP A 83 -0.12 3.32 11.94
N GLU A 84 0.97 3.96 11.57
CA GLU A 84 1.09 4.78 10.37
C GLU A 84 2.23 4.20 9.52
N PHE A 85 1.99 4.02 8.22
CA PHE A 85 3.00 3.63 7.24
C PHE A 85 3.25 4.79 6.30
N THR A 86 4.49 5.25 6.18
CA THR A 86 4.87 6.43 5.41
C THR A 86 5.94 6.11 4.36
N ASP A 87 6.26 7.09 3.52
CA ASP A 87 7.37 7.00 2.58
C ASP A 87 8.75 6.90 3.26
N LYS A 88 8.84 7.14 4.58
CA LYS A 88 10.07 6.90 5.37
C LYS A 88 10.25 5.42 5.68
N ASP A 89 9.15 4.71 5.94
CA ASP A 89 9.15 3.27 6.23
C ASP A 89 9.44 2.43 4.98
N ASP A 90 9.07 2.97 3.81
CA ASP A 90 9.41 2.43 2.49
C ASP A 90 10.80 2.85 1.97
N THR A 91 11.61 3.53 2.79
CA THR A 91 12.95 3.94 2.36
C THR A 91 13.88 2.73 2.33
N TYR A 92 14.53 2.50 1.19
CA TYR A 92 15.52 1.44 1.04
C TYR A 92 16.69 1.60 2.03
N PRO A 93 17.29 0.49 2.51
CA PRO A 93 18.37 0.55 3.51
C PRO A 93 19.56 1.41 3.07
N THR A 94 20.06 2.23 3.99
CA THR A 94 21.22 3.11 3.79
C THR A 94 22.39 2.73 4.70
N ASP A 95 23.61 3.12 4.31
CA ASP A 95 24.77 3.06 5.18
C ASP A 95 24.72 4.12 6.31
N SER A 96 25.72 4.11 7.20
CA SER A 96 25.88 5.08 8.29
C SER A 96 26.03 6.55 7.86
N THR A 97 26.25 6.81 6.56
CA THR A 97 26.32 8.15 5.98
C THR A 97 25.00 8.59 5.33
N GLY A 98 24.00 7.71 5.29
CA GLY A 98 22.70 7.95 4.65
C GLY A 98 22.70 7.67 3.14
N ALA A 99 23.78 7.09 2.59
CA ALA A 99 23.81 6.68 1.20
C ALA A 99 23.09 5.34 1.02
N ALA A 100 22.22 5.24 0.00
CA ALA A 100 21.56 3.98 -0.34
C ALA A 100 22.58 2.89 -0.64
N LEU A 101 22.38 1.71 -0.08
CA LEU A 101 23.25 0.56 -0.34
C LEU A 101 22.99 0.05 -1.76
N LEU A 102 23.93 0.31 -2.65
CA LEU A 102 23.92 -0.27 -3.99
C LEU A 102 24.31 -1.74 -3.86
N ILE A 103 23.36 -2.65 -4.04
CA ILE A 103 23.71 -4.01 -4.45
C ILE A 103 23.74 -4.04 -5.99
N ASP A 104 24.85 -4.55 -6.53
CA ASP A 104 25.05 -4.98 -7.91
C ASP A 104 24.19 -4.25 -8.97
N GLU A 105 24.62 -3.04 -9.35
CA GLU A 105 24.09 -2.28 -10.50
C GLU A 105 22.59 -1.88 -10.44
N GLU A 106 21.86 -2.19 -9.36
CA GLU A 106 20.49 -1.70 -9.15
C GLU A 106 20.49 -0.24 -8.68
N GLN A 107 19.77 0.61 -9.41
CA GLN A 107 19.62 2.02 -9.08
C GLN A 107 18.73 2.21 -7.84
N ARG A 108 19.35 2.33 -6.66
CA ARG A 108 18.65 2.63 -5.37
C ARG A 108 18.67 4.10 -4.96
N GLN A 109 19.05 4.97 -5.89
CA GLN A 109 18.94 6.42 -5.75
C GLN A 109 17.99 7.00 -6.80
N ASP A 110 17.19 7.98 -6.39
CA ASP A 110 16.34 8.72 -7.31
C ASP A 110 17.17 9.63 -8.24
N LEU A 111 16.51 10.20 -9.25
CA LEU A 111 17.13 11.11 -10.21
C LEU A 111 17.07 12.58 -9.77
N LEU A 112 16.79 12.85 -8.49
CA LEU A 112 16.76 14.22 -7.97
C LEU A 112 18.18 14.74 -7.72
N THR A 113 18.30 16.04 -7.47
CA THR A 113 19.58 16.68 -7.12
C THR A 113 19.42 17.46 -5.81
N PRO A 114 20.05 17.02 -4.70
CA PRO A 114 20.89 15.82 -4.57
C PRO A 114 20.08 14.53 -4.71
N ALA A 115 20.73 13.46 -5.17
CA ALA A 115 20.10 12.15 -5.27
C ALA A 115 19.81 11.60 -3.86
N LEU A 116 18.60 11.09 -3.66
CA LEU A 116 18.15 10.53 -2.39
C LEU A 116 17.81 9.04 -2.55
N PRO A 117 17.76 8.25 -1.45
CA PRO A 117 17.26 6.89 -1.50
C PRO A 117 15.89 6.81 -2.18
N VAL A 118 15.70 5.80 -3.04
CA VAL A 118 14.42 5.57 -3.72
C VAL A 118 13.31 5.31 -2.71
N LYS A 119 12.12 5.81 -3.02
CA LYS A 119 10.87 5.59 -2.31
C LYS A 119 9.83 5.19 -3.35
N ASP A 120 9.25 4.02 -3.16
CA ASP A 120 8.23 3.45 -4.02
C ASP A 120 6.84 4.00 -3.69
N LEU A 121 6.60 4.44 -2.46
CA LEU A 121 5.35 5.05 -2.02
C LEU A 121 5.17 6.47 -2.58
N GLY A 122 4.03 6.69 -3.21
CA GLY A 122 3.53 7.95 -3.73
C GLY A 122 2.35 8.49 -2.91
N TYR A 123 1.63 9.44 -3.49
CA TYR A 123 0.40 9.97 -2.92
C TYR A 123 -0.68 8.89 -2.88
N SER A 124 -1.27 8.71 -1.69
CA SER A 124 -2.17 7.61 -1.33
C SER A 124 -3.61 7.81 -1.83
N PHE A 125 -3.79 7.87 -3.15
CA PHE A 125 -5.13 8.00 -3.74
C PHE A 125 -5.92 6.69 -3.78
N SER A 126 -5.22 5.55 -3.73
CA SER A 126 -5.86 4.26 -3.80
C SER A 126 -6.65 3.99 -2.53
N VAL A 127 -7.93 3.62 -2.68
CA VAL A 127 -8.70 3.01 -1.59
C VAL A 127 -8.05 1.66 -1.27
N PRO A 128 -7.58 1.45 -0.03
CA PRO A 128 -6.97 0.19 0.36
C PRO A 128 -8.00 -0.94 0.37
N THR A 129 -7.56 -2.18 0.18
CA THR A 129 -8.39 -3.39 0.28
C THR A 129 -7.86 -4.25 1.40
N ILE A 130 -8.69 -4.53 2.42
CA ILE A 130 -8.31 -5.35 3.58
C ILE A 130 -8.84 -6.78 3.36
N VAL A 131 -7.96 -7.78 3.32
CA VAL A 131 -8.30 -9.18 3.03
C VAL A 131 -7.46 -10.15 3.82
N MET A 132 -7.97 -11.37 3.98
CA MET A 132 -7.20 -12.51 4.48
C MET A 132 -6.30 -13.03 3.35
N SER A 133 -5.05 -13.38 3.65
CA SER A 133 -4.07 -13.88 2.67
C SER A 133 -3.79 -15.37 2.85
N ASN A 134 -3.17 -15.99 1.85
CA ASN A 134 -2.67 -17.36 1.92
C ASN A 134 -1.43 -17.52 2.82
N LEU A 135 -0.85 -16.43 3.33
CA LEU A 135 0.24 -16.50 4.30
C LEU A 135 -0.28 -16.95 5.66
N THR A 136 0.53 -17.72 6.38
CA THR A 136 0.25 -18.09 7.77
C THR A 136 1.32 -17.54 8.72
N ASP A 137 0.94 -17.36 9.98
CA ASP A 137 1.86 -17.07 11.08
C ASP A 137 2.47 -18.34 11.69
N SER A 138 3.12 -18.18 12.85
CA SER A 138 3.69 -19.27 13.66
C SER A 138 2.67 -20.26 14.20
N ASP A 139 1.43 -19.81 14.38
CA ASP A 139 0.35 -20.54 15.04
C ASP A 139 -0.57 -21.23 14.01
N GLY A 140 -0.27 -21.03 12.72
CA GLY A 140 -0.94 -21.66 11.59
C GLY A 140 -2.18 -20.90 11.13
N GLU A 141 -2.40 -19.69 11.64
CA GLU A 141 -3.52 -18.85 11.26
C GLU A 141 -3.16 -17.94 10.10
N HIS A 142 -4.15 -17.62 9.28
CA HIS A 142 -3.94 -16.76 8.13
C HIS A 142 -3.63 -15.33 8.54
N LYS A 143 -2.67 -14.71 7.85
CA LYS A 143 -2.33 -13.31 8.04
C LYS A 143 -3.30 -12.43 7.28
N TRP A 144 -3.81 -11.41 7.95
CA TRP A 144 -4.58 -10.34 7.32
C TRP A 144 -3.65 -9.27 6.75
N VAL A 145 -3.99 -8.82 5.55
CA VAL A 145 -3.17 -7.88 4.79
C VAL A 145 -4.01 -6.73 4.27
N THR A 146 -3.37 -5.57 4.13
CA THR A 146 -3.91 -4.44 3.38
C THR A 146 -3.19 -4.30 2.05
N LEU A 147 -3.97 -4.23 0.98
CA LEU A 147 -3.53 -4.10 -0.39
C LEU A 147 -3.79 -2.67 -0.90
N PHE A 148 -2.79 -2.02 -1.46
CA PHE A 148 -2.98 -0.75 -2.17
C PHE A 148 -1.94 -0.59 -3.27
N GLY A 149 -2.30 0.13 -4.33
CA GLY A 149 -1.31 0.59 -5.30
C GLY A 149 -0.41 1.64 -4.65
N ASN A 150 0.85 1.68 -5.08
CA ASN A 150 1.83 2.63 -4.56
C ASN A 150 1.45 4.11 -4.77
N GLY A 151 0.41 4.37 -5.56
CA GLY A 151 -0.06 5.72 -5.83
C GLY A 151 0.85 6.45 -6.80
N TYR A 152 0.70 7.78 -6.86
CA TYR A 152 1.34 8.59 -7.89
C TYR A 152 2.45 9.48 -7.31
N ASN A 153 3.41 9.88 -8.15
CA ASN A 153 4.54 10.73 -7.73
C ASN A 153 5.46 10.08 -6.68
N SER A 154 5.67 8.77 -6.77
CA SER A 154 6.77 8.08 -6.10
C SER A 154 8.11 8.47 -6.73
N THR A 155 9.22 8.42 -5.98
CA THR A 155 10.54 8.76 -6.55
C THR A 155 11.11 7.63 -7.40
N SER A 156 10.69 6.40 -7.13
CA SER A 156 10.88 5.22 -7.99
C SER A 156 10.29 5.41 -9.39
N GLY A 157 9.09 5.98 -9.46
CA GLY A 157 8.34 6.14 -10.70
C GLY A 157 7.87 4.83 -11.33
N ILE A 158 7.99 3.70 -10.62
CA ILE A 158 7.50 2.38 -11.00
C ILE A 158 6.15 2.11 -10.34
N ALA A 159 5.21 1.54 -11.10
CA ALA A 159 3.95 1.08 -10.54
C ALA A 159 4.16 -0.20 -9.73
N LYS A 160 3.74 -0.21 -8.46
CA LYS A 160 3.91 -1.36 -7.55
C LYS A 160 2.64 -1.61 -6.75
N LEU A 161 2.38 -2.88 -6.45
CA LEU A 161 1.37 -3.27 -5.46
C LEU A 161 2.07 -3.38 -4.10
N PHE A 162 1.55 -2.66 -3.11
CA PHE A 162 1.93 -2.80 -1.71
C PHE A 162 0.96 -3.75 -1.01
N ILE A 163 1.55 -4.60 -0.17
CA ILE A 163 0.85 -5.60 0.63
C ILE A 163 1.42 -5.48 2.05
N LEU A 164 0.72 -4.75 2.93
CA LEU A 164 1.13 -4.56 4.32
C LEU A 164 0.50 -5.63 5.19
N PHE A 165 1.28 -6.25 6.07
CA PHE A 165 0.76 -7.14 7.11
C PHE A 165 0.13 -6.28 8.20
N LEU A 166 -1.15 -6.53 8.54
CA LEU A 166 -1.86 -5.68 9.50
C LEU A 166 -1.21 -5.66 10.88
N GLU A 167 -0.68 -6.81 11.31
CA GLU A 167 0.02 -6.99 12.58
C GLU A 167 1.46 -6.45 12.54
N GLY A 168 2.03 -6.25 11.35
CA GLY A 168 3.45 -5.94 11.17
C GLY A 168 3.87 -4.60 11.76
N GLY A 169 3.03 -3.57 11.66
CA GLY A 169 3.35 -2.23 12.17
C GLY A 169 2.93 -1.94 13.60
N ILE A 170 2.29 -2.88 14.30
CA ILE A 170 1.73 -2.66 15.65
C ILE A 170 2.83 -2.38 16.68
N ASP A 171 4.02 -2.95 16.48
CA ASP A 171 5.18 -2.70 17.34
C ASP A 171 5.82 -1.32 17.11
N GLY A 172 5.27 -0.52 16.19
CA GLY A 172 5.74 0.81 15.83
C GLY A 172 6.96 0.81 14.90
N VAL A 173 7.38 -0.35 14.40
CA VAL A 173 8.51 -0.51 13.49
C VAL A 173 8.04 -1.19 12.21
N TRP A 174 8.41 -0.63 11.05
CA TRP A 174 8.16 -1.28 9.76
C TRP A 174 9.46 -1.85 9.20
N CYS A 175 9.57 -3.18 9.23
CA CYS A 175 10.72 -3.88 8.69
C CYS A 175 10.62 -4.00 7.17
N HIS A 176 11.43 -3.21 6.48
CA HIS A 176 11.53 -3.18 5.03
C HIS A 176 12.05 -4.52 4.45
N PRO A 177 11.46 -5.07 3.37
CA PRO A 177 11.81 -6.39 2.83
C PRO A 177 13.28 -6.52 2.40
N ASP A 178 13.89 -5.45 1.90
CA ASP A 178 15.31 -5.45 1.54
C ASP A 178 16.29 -5.54 2.73
N LEU A 179 15.85 -5.30 3.97
CA LEU A 179 16.70 -5.52 5.15
C LEU A 179 17.02 -7.01 5.37
N ARG A 180 16.25 -7.92 4.76
CA ARG A 180 16.41 -9.37 4.89
C ARG A 180 17.53 -9.93 4.00
N HIS A 181 17.86 -9.25 2.90
CA HIS A 181 18.74 -9.78 1.84
C HIS A 181 20.16 -9.23 1.87
N THR A 182 20.40 -8.09 2.54
CA THR A 182 21.72 -7.49 2.63
C THR A 182 22.16 -7.37 4.09
N PRO A 183 23.20 -8.12 4.53
CA PRO A 183 23.95 -7.71 5.71
C PRO A 183 24.52 -6.34 5.37
N VAL A 184 23.99 -5.28 5.98
CA VAL A 184 24.54 -3.96 5.72
C VAL A 184 25.95 -3.94 6.28
N PRO A 185 27.00 -3.82 5.43
CA PRO A 185 28.32 -3.55 5.93
C PRO A 185 28.24 -2.11 6.45
N ASP A 186 28.13 -1.93 7.77
CA ASP A 186 28.17 -0.63 8.47
C ASP A 186 26.86 0.20 8.50
N GLY A 187 25.70 -0.43 8.41
CA GLY A 187 24.39 0.20 8.62
C GLY A 187 23.61 -0.47 9.74
N LEU A 188 22.85 0.33 10.47
CA LEU A 188 22.06 -0.13 11.60
C LEU A 188 20.75 -0.73 11.08
N ILE A 189 20.71 -2.05 10.85
CA ILE A 189 19.44 -2.77 10.79
C ILE A 189 18.87 -2.78 12.21
N PRO A 190 17.63 -2.31 12.45
CA PRO A 190 16.99 -2.49 13.75
C PRO A 190 16.99 -3.97 14.14
N SER A 191 17.41 -4.29 15.36
CA SER A 191 17.58 -5.68 15.81
C SER A 191 16.33 -6.54 15.64
N GLU A 192 15.17 -5.90 15.80
CA GLU A 192 13.83 -6.42 15.63
C GLU A 192 13.50 -6.82 14.18
N CYS A 193 14.17 -6.21 13.20
CA CYS A 193 13.96 -6.47 11.77
C CYS A 193 14.86 -7.56 11.18
N VAL A 194 15.80 -8.09 11.96
CA VAL A 194 16.71 -9.14 11.47
C VAL A 194 15.91 -10.41 11.14
N GLY A 195 15.82 -10.72 9.85
CA GLY A 195 15.08 -11.89 9.36
C GLY A 195 13.55 -11.70 9.26
N LYS A 196 13.05 -10.50 9.57
CA LYS A 196 11.62 -10.14 9.49
C LYS A 196 11.34 -9.19 8.33
N GLN A 197 10.09 -9.10 7.94
CA GLN A 197 9.55 -8.12 7.02
C GLN A 197 8.07 -7.93 7.33
N ASP A 198 7.58 -6.70 7.24
CA ASP A 198 6.19 -6.37 7.61
C ASP A 198 5.32 -6.01 6.40
N PHE A 199 5.93 -5.98 5.23
CA PHE A 199 5.23 -5.75 3.98
C PHE A 199 5.96 -6.36 2.79
N VAL A 200 5.22 -6.55 1.70
CA VAL A 200 5.70 -7.03 0.41
C VAL A 200 5.40 -5.99 -0.66
N LYS A 201 6.33 -5.86 -1.61
CA LYS A 201 6.18 -5.03 -2.81
C LYS A 201 6.24 -5.92 -4.04
N LEU A 202 5.19 -5.92 -4.86
CA LEU A 202 5.21 -6.57 -6.16
C LEU A 202 5.43 -5.52 -7.25
N ASP A 203 6.60 -5.58 -7.88
CA ASP A 203 7.04 -4.65 -8.91
C ASP A 203 6.48 -5.05 -10.28
N THR A 204 5.72 -4.17 -10.93
CA THR A 204 5.17 -4.45 -12.26
C THR A 204 6.22 -4.45 -13.38
N GLY A 205 7.37 -3.81 -13.15
CA GLY A 205 8.40 -3.52 -14.15
C GLY A 205 8.07 -2.32 -15.05
N PHE A 206 6.91 -1.68 -14.88
CA PHE A 206 6.47 -0.54 -15.70
C PHE A 206 6.71 0.77 -14.97
N GLY A 207 7.79 1.44 -15.34
CA GLY A 207 8.24 2.70 -14.73
C GLY A 207 8.08 3.93 -15.61
N VAL A 208 9.00 4.89 -15.45
CA VAL A 208 8.95 6.20 -16.10
C VAL A 208 8.84 6.07 -17.63
N LYS A 209 7.83 6.72 -18.22
CA LYS A 209 7.63 6.81 -19.67
C LYS A 209 7.57 8.28 -20.08
N ASN A 210 8.42 8.69 -21.03
CA ASN A 210 8.52 10.08 -21.50
C ASN A 210 8.73 11.10 -20.36
N GLY A 211 9.48 10.73 -19.31
CA GLY A 211 9.75 11.58 -18.15
C GLY A 211 8.60 11.69 -17.14
N LEU A 212 7.49 10.98 -17.35
CA LEU A 212 6.39 10.92 -16.39
C LEU A 212 6.48 9.64 -15.55
N PRO A 213 6.49 9.75 -14.20
CA PRO A 213 6.47 8.58 -13.32
C PRO A 213 5.15 7.83 -13.45
N ASN A 214 5.22 6.51 -13.33
CA ASN A 214 4.05 5.66 -13.26
C ASN A 214 3.56 5.54 -11.80
N GLY A 215 2.40 4.93 -11.63
CA GLY A 215 1.80 4.66 -10.33
C GLY A 215 0.65 3.69 -10.48
N LEU A 216 0.56 2.71 -9.57
CA LEU A 216 -0.53 1.75 -9.55
C LEU A 216 -1.73 2.37 -8.84
N GLY A 217 -2.91 2.23 -9.46
CA GLY A 217 -4.19 2.68 -8.93
C GLY A 217 -4.78 1.72 -7.91
N GLU A 218 -6.10 1.79 -7.76
CA GLU A 218 -6.85 1.00 -6.79
C GLU A 218 -6.85 -0.51 -7.13
N PRO A 219 -6.36 -1.38 -6.23
CA PRO A 219 -6.40 -2.81 -6.45
C PRO A 219 -7.76 -3.41 -6.10
N ARG A 220 -8.07 -4.54 -6.72
CA ARG A 220 -9.19 -5.42 -6.40
C ARG A 220 -8.69 -6.82 -6.11
N ALA A 221 -8.83 -7.30 -4.88
CA ALA A 221 -8.63 -8.70 -4.55
C ALA A 221 -9.86 -9.54 -4.89
N ILE A 222 -9.61 -10.79 -5.29
CA ILE A 222 -10.63 -11.83 -5.46
C ILE A 222 -10.15 -13.15 -4.87
N ASP A 223 -11.10 -13.89 -4.34
CA ASP A 223 -11.02 -15.29 -3.96
C ASP A 223 -11.71 -16.08 -5.08
N VAL A 224 -11.00 -17.00 -5.73
CA VAL A 224 -11.52 -17.80 -6.86
C VAL A 224 -11.84 -19.23 -6.48
N ASP A 225 -11.26 -19.76 -5.41
CA ASP A 225 -11.47 -21.15 -4.97
C ASP A 225 -12.50 -21.27 -3.82
N GLY A 226 -12.93 -20.13 -3.26
CA GLY A 226 -13.94 -20.02 -2.21
C GLY A 226 -13.40 -20.33 -0.81
N ASN A 227 -12.08 -20.28 -0.60
CA ASN A 227 -11.44 -20.57 0.67
C ASN A 227 -11.39 -19.36 1.64
N GLN A 228 -11.93 -18.21 1.24
CA GLN A 228 -11.98 -16.93 1.97
C GLN A 228 -10.65 -16.17 2.05
N THR A 229 -9.61 -16.65 1.39
CA THR A 229 -8.34 -15.93 1.22
C THR A 229 -8.27 -15.31 -0.17
N ALA A 230 -7.52 -14.22 -0.30
CA ALA A 230 -7.32 -13.57 -1.59
C ALA A 230 -6.29 -14.36 -2.43
N ASP A 231 -6.66 -14.64 -3.68
CA ASP A 231 -5.86 -15.40 -4.65
C ASP A 231 -5.22 -14.49 -5.69
N TYR A 232 -6.04 -13.61 -6.27
CA TYR A 232 -5.63 -12.70 -7.32
C TYR A 232 -5.95 -11.27 -6.98
N VAL A 233 -5.04 -10.38 -7.33
CA VAL A 233 -5.26 -8.93 -7.24
C VAL A 233 -5.21 -8.34 -8.63
N TYR A 234 -6.19 -7.50 -8.98
CA TYR A 234 -6.23 -6.78 -10.24
C TYR A 234 -6.09 -5.29 -9.99
N ALA A 235 -5.17 -4.64 -10.69
CA ALA A 235 -4.98 -3.20 -10.59
C ALA A 235 -4.51 -2.63 -11.92
N GLY A 236 -4.96 -1.42 -12.21
CA GLY A 236 -4.48 -0.63 -13.34
C GLY A 236 -3.38 0.35 -12.94
N ASP A 237 -2.63 0.84 -13.91
CA ASP A 237 -1.66 1.93 -13.70
C ASP A 237 -1.99 3.19 -14.50
N TYR A 238 -1.22 4.25 -14.22
CA TYR A 238 -1.34 5.53 -14.90
C TYR A 238 -1.05 5.46 -16.42
N GLN A 239 -0.34 4.43 -16.88
CA GLN A 239 -0.03 4.20 -18.29
C GLN A 239 -1.06 3.31 -18.99
N GLY A 240 -2.16 2.97 -18.31
CA GLY A 240 -3.25 2.18 -18.84
C GLY A 240 -2.97 0.69 -18.90
N ASN A 241 -1.88 0.21 -18.30
CA ASN A 241 -1.67 -1.22 -18.14
C ASN A 241 -2.62 -1.76 -17.08
N LEU A 242 -3.18 -2.95 -17.32
CA LEU A 242 -3.93 -3.71 -16.34
C LEU A 242 -3.12 -4.95 -15.96
N PHE A 243 -2.93 -5.15 -14.67
CA PHE A 243 -2.15 -6.25 -14.11
C PHE A 243 -3.04 -7.21 -13.34
N ARG A 244 -2.62 -8.47 -13.32
CA ARG A 244 -3.02 -9.48 -12.35
C ARG A 244 -1.79 -9.85 -11.53
N PHE A 245 -1.92 -9.77 -10.21
CA PHE A 245 -0.95 -10.28 -9.25
C PHE A 245 -1.48 -11.61 -8.72
N ASP A 246 -0.61 -12.61 -8.68
CA ASP A 246 -0.89 -13.93 -8.12
C ASP A 246 -0.30 -14.00 -6.71
N ILE A 247 -1.19 -14.11 -5.72
CA ILE A 247 -0.89 -14.19 -4.28
C ILE A 247 -1.43 -15.49 -3.66
N THR A 248 -1.62 -16.53 -4.48
CA THR A 248 -2.15 -17.84 -4.06
C THR A 248 -1.17 -18.64 -3.20
N ASP A 249 0.13 -18.41 -3.37
CA ASP A 249 1.16 -19.17 -2.65
C ASP A 249 1.25 -18.72 -1.19
N SER A 250 1.44 -19.68 -0.28
CA SER A 250 1.66 -19.43 1.15
C SER A 250 3.04 -18.81 1.46
N ASP A 251 3.94 -18.82 0.48
CA ASP A 251 5.23 -18.11 0.52
C ASP A 251 5.18 -16.92 -0.43
N HIS A 252 5.22 -15.72 0.14
CA HIS A 252 5.17 -14.47 -0.62
C HIS A 252 6.33 -14.30 -1.61
N SER A 253 7.42 -15.07 -1.50
CA SER A 253 8.52 -15.05 -2.46
C SER A 253 8.16 -15.69 -3.80
N ASN A 254 7.10 -16.51 -3.85
CA ASN A 254 6.58 -17.15 -5.06
C ASN A 254 5.48 -16.32 -5.74
N TRP A 255 5.07 -15.19 -5.15
CA TRP A 255 4.06 -14.31 -5.74
C TRP A 255 4.55 -13.68 -7.04
N THR A 256 3.65 -13.56 -8.01
CA THR A 256 4.00 -13.09 -9.36
C THR A 256 3.09 -11.97 -9.84
N VAL A 257 3.54 -11.26 -10.87
CA VAL A 257 2.75 -10.22 -11.54
C VAL A 257 2.75 -10.47 -13.05
N GLN A 258 1.60 -10.23 -13.66
CA GLN A 258 1.43 -10.34 -15.11
C GLN A 258 0.61 -9.15 -15.62
N LYS A 259 1.13 -8.45 -16.63
CA LYS A 259 0.33 -7.53 -17.44
C LYS A 259 -0.64 -8.35 -18.29
N ILE A 260 -1.93 -8.11 -18.14
CA ILE A 260 -3.00 -8.83 -18.86
C ILE A 260 -3.64 -7.99 -19.96
N PHE A 261 -3.54 -6.66 -19.88
CA PHE A 261 -4.13 -5.75 -20.88
C PHE A 261 -3.43 -4.38 -20.88
N GLN A 262 -3.63 -3.59 -21.94
CA GLN A 262 -3.29 -2.17 -21.97
C GLN A 262 -4.41 -1.38 -22.66
N ALA A 263 -4.96 -0.39 -21.96
CA ALA A 263 -5.99 0.50 -22.46
C ALA A 263 -5.37 1.61 -23.33
N GLN A 264 -5.78 1.67 -24.59
CA GLN A 264 -5.28 2.64 -25.56
C GLN A 264 -6.42 3.15 -26.45
N TYR A 265 -6.44 4.45 -26.70
CA TYR A 265 -7.31 5.07 -27.70
C TYR A 265 -6.67 4.93 -29.08
N LYS A 266 -7.40 4.37 -30.05
CA LYS A 266 -6.97 4.15 -31.44
C LYS A 266 -5.54 3.56 -31.56
N PRO A 267 -5.29 2.36 -31.00
CA PRO A 267 -3.98 1.72 -31.08
C PRO A 267 -3.56 1.49 -32.54
N GLY A 268 -2.29 1.73 -32.84
CA GLY A 268 -1.69 1.59 -34.17
C GLY A 268 -1.91 2.79 -35.11
N THR A 269 -2.36 3.94 -34.59
CA THR A 269 -2.59 5.16 -35.38
C THR A 269 -1.73 6.33 -34.86
N GLU A 270 -1.64 7.41 -35.65
CA GLU A 270 -0.99 8.66 -35.21
C GLU A 270 -1.69 9.31 -33.99
N ASP A 271 -2.96 8.94 -33.73
CA ASP A 271 -3.76 9.41 -32.60
C ASP A 271 -3.62 8.52 -31.35
N GLU A 272 -2.72 7.53 -31.34
CA GLU A 272 -2.59 6.57 -30.23
C GLU A 272 -2.31 7.29 -28.90
N LYS A 273 -3.16 7.02 -27.91
CA LYS A 273 -2.99 7.54 -26.55
C LYS A 273 -3.27 6.46 -25.53
N ASP A 274 -2.33 6.25 -24.61
CA ASP A 274 -2.57 5.42 -23.43
C ASP A 274 -3.68 6.03 -22.58
N GLN A 275 -4.54 5.17 -22.02
CA GLN A 275 -5.67 5.57 -21.20
C GLN A 275 -5.41 5.13 -19.75
N PRO A 276 -5.11 6.06 -18.83
CA PRO A 276 -4.86 5.74 -17.43
C PRO A 276 -6.01 4.94 -16.81
N ILE A 277 -5.68 3.92 -16.01
CA ILE A 277 -6.64 3.13 -15.23
C ILE A 277 -6.37 3.43 -13.75
N THR A 278 -7.18 4.29 -13.16
CA THR A 278 -6.99 4.76 -11.78
C THR A 278 -8.00 4.15 -10.80
N THR A 279 -9.17 3.76 -11.30
CA THR A 279 -10.29 3.21 -10.52
C THR A 279 -10.18 1.71 -10.32
N GLN A 280 -10.73 1.21 -9.21
CA GLN A 280 -10.76 -0.22 -8.91
C GLN A 280 -11.42 -1.03 -10.05
N PRO A 281 -10.75 -2.06 -10.61
CA PRO A 281 -11.37 -2.97 -11.56
C PRO A 281 -12.50 -3.79 -10.91
N ILE A 282 -13.52 -4.13 -11.71
CA ILE A 282 -14.50 -5.15 -11.32
C ILE A 282 -14.03 -6.49 -11.89
N ALA A 283 -13.76 -7.44 -11.00
CA ALA A 283 -13.43 -8.81 -11.36
C ALA A 283 -14.56 -9.74 -10.90
N ILE A 284 -14.98 -10.63 -11.78
CA ILE A 284 -15.97 -11.67 -11.52
C ILE A 284 -15.45 -13.00 -12.08
N SER A 285 -15.81 -14.11 -11.43
CA SER A 285 -15.57 -15.42 -12.00
C SER A 285 -16.30 -15.54 -13.34
N HIS A 286 -15.61 -16.04 -14.36
CA HIS A 286 -16.24 -16.28 -15.64
C HIS A 286 -17.25 -17.44 -15.48
N PRO A 287 -18.51 -17.30 -15.95
CA PRO A 287 -19.44 -18.41 -15.97
C PRO A 287 -18.89 -19.51 -16.88
N THR A 288 -18.40 -20.61 -16.31
CA THR A 288 -18.11 -21.82 -17.07
C THR A 288 -19.38 -22.67 -17.04
N GLU A 289 -19.76 -23.29 -18.17
CA GLU A 289 -21.01 -24.07 -18.29
C GLU A 289 -21.06 -25.35 -17.42
N SER A 290 -20.14 -25.51 -16.46
CA SER A 290 -20.09 -26.67 -15.58
C SER A 290 -20.71 -26.31 -14.23
N GLY A 291 -22.02 -26.55 -14.13
CA GLY A 291 -22.76 -26.52 -12.87
C GLY A 291 -22.47 -27.69 -11.94
#